data_AF-A0A8S9V1S4-F1
#
_entry.id   AF-A0A8S9V1S4-F1
#
_cell.length_a   1.000
_cell.length_b   1.000
_cell.length_c   1.000
_cell.angle_alpha   90.00
_cell.angle_beta   90.00
_cell.angle_gamma   90.00
#
_symmetry.space_group_name_H-M   'P 1'
#
loop_
_entity.id
_entity.type
_entity.pdbx_description
1 polymer ?
#
loop_
_entity_poly.entity_id
_entity_poly.type
_entity_poly.pdbx_seq_one_letter_code
_entity_poly.pdbx_strand_id
1 'polypeptide(L)'
;MKCGVAEWAKLVQFNAKKRVVDSTKSRQAWNQWLVATRGTTVTPMIYEYGMAIASAKDRDKFMKACILPEETNRAGAAAESSVRDVVAALRQKWGTFMAASVVWSMWANDIIRSGNRSTWCTDIANPPPRYIANLLSPADSCL
;
A
#
# COMPACT_ATOMS: atom_id res chain seq x y z
N MET A 1 1.41 -4.54 -10.73
CA MET A 1 -0.04 -4.65 -10.46
C MET A 1 -0.76 -4.67 -11.81
N LYS A 2 -1.20 -5.84 -12.29
CA LYS A 2 -2.05 -5.90 -13.49
C LYS A 2 -3.48 -5.71 -13.04
N CYS A 3 -3.94 -4.46 -13.00
CA CYS A 3 -5.29 -4.16 -12.54
C CYS A 3 -6.29 -4.40 -13.67
N GLY A 4 -7.18 -5.39 -13.50
CA GLY A 4 -8.23 -5.70 -14.48
C GLY A 4 -9.36 -4.65 -14.48
N VAL A 5 -10.16 -4.58 -15.55
CA VAL A 5 -11.29 -3.62 -15.69
C VAL A 5 -12.26 -3.68 -14.49
N ALA A 6 -12.44 -4.86 -13.88
CA ALA A 6 -13.27 -5.05 -12.70
C ALA A 6 -12.71 -4.41 -11.42
N GLU A 7 -11.39 -4.26 -11.30
CA GLU A 7 -10.76 -3.57 -10.16
C GLU A 7 -10.82 -2.06 -10.34
N TRP A 8 -10.69 -1.56 -11.58
CA TRP A 8 -10.89 -0.15 -11.91
C TRP A 8 -12.29 0.36 -11.53
N ALA A 9 -13.32 -0.48 -11.68
CA ALA A 9 -14.68 -0.14 -11.26
C ALA A 9 -14.82 0.10 -9.74
N LYS A 10 -13.86 -0.37 -8.93
CA LYS A 10 -13.83 -0.13 -7.47
C LYS A 10 -13.13 1.18 -7.09
N LEU A 11 -12.38 1.77 -8.01
CA LEU A 11 -11.53 2.95 -7.79
C LEU A 11 -12.03 4.19 -8.54
N VAL A 12 -12.88 4.03 -9.55
CA VAL A 12 -13.29 5.13 -10.43
C VAL A 12 -14.80 5.33 -10.42
N GLN A 13 -15.21 6.60 -10.31
CA GLN A 13 -16.59 7.03 -10.58
C GLN A 13 -16.61 8.11 -11.65
N PHE A 14 -17.70 8.16 -12.42
CA PHE A 14 -17.97 9.26 -13.31
C PHE A 14 -18.87 10.28 -12.63
N ASN A 15 -18.56 11.56 -12.81
CA ASN A 15 -19.42 12.66 -12.46
C ASN A 15 -19.85 13.37 -13.73
N ALA A 16 -21.16 13.49 -13.94
CA ALA A 16 -21.75 14.22 -15.05
C ALA A 16 -22.78 15.20 -14.49
N LYS A 17 -22.72 16.47 -14.93
CA LYS A 17 -23.65 17.53 -14.49
C LYS A 17 -23.79 17.62 -12.95
N LYS A 18 -22.66 17.54 -12.23
CA LYS A 18 -22.57 17.57 -10.76
C LYS A 18 -23.25 16.39 -10.05
N ARG A 19 -23.53 15.29 -10.75
CA ARG A 19 -24.09 14.06 -10.17
C ARG A 19 -23.16 12.88 -10.40
N VAL A 20 -22.99 12.08 -9.35
CA VAL A 20 -22.27 10.79 -9.44
C VAL A 20 -23.10 9.83 -10.29
N VAL A 21 -22.46 9.24 -11.28
CA VAL A 21 -23.04 8.21 -12.13
C VAL A 21 -22.96 6.89 -11.38
N ASP A 22 -24.11 6.27 -11.17
CA ASP A 22 -24.19 4.94 -10.56
C ASP A 22 -23.43 3.92 -11.42
N SER A 23 -22.45 3.25 -10.82
CA SER A 23 -21.54 2.32 -11.47
C SER A 23 -22.11 0.90 -11.61
N THR A 24 -23.25 0.61 -10.97
CA THR A 24 -23.89 -0.72 -10.96
C THR A 24 -24.84 -0.95 -12.14
N LYS A 25 -24.87 -0.01 -13.09
CA LYS A 25 -25.70 -0.06 -14.29
C LYS A 25 -25.48 -1.35 -15.09
N SER A 26 -26.58 -1.89 -15.61
CA SER A 26 -26.51 -2.94 -16.62
C SER A 26 -25.83 -2.42 -17.88
N ARG A 27 -25.32 -3.32 -18.72
CA ARG A 27 -24.70 -2.96 -20.01
C ARG A 27 -25.64 -2.14 -20.90
N GLN A 28 -26.93 -2.44 -20.90
CA GLN A 28 -27.94 -1.69 -21.65
C GLN A 28 -28.11 -0.27 -21.11
N ALA A 29 -28.18 -0.11 -19.78
CA ALA A 29 -28.26 1.20 -19.14
C ALA A 29 -26.98 2.04 -19.39
N TRP A 30 -25.81 1.40 -19.44
CA TRP A 30 -24.56 2.06 -19.85
C TRP A 30 -24.60 2.57 -21.28
N ASN A 31 -25.10 1.77 -22.23
CA ASN A 31 -25.21 2.18 -23.63
C ASN A 31 -26.16 3.38 -23.80
N GLN A 32 -27.30 3.37 -23.10
CA GLN A 32 -28.24 4.49 -23.09
C GLN A 32 -27.61 5.75 -22.51
N TRP A 33 -26.89 5.61 -21.38
CA TRP A 33 -26.18 6.72 -20.75
C TRP A 33 -25.11 7.32 -21.66
N LEU A 34 -24.34 6.48 -22.39
CA LEU A 34 -23.33 6.94 -23.34
C LEU A 34 -23.96 7.79 -24.47
N VAL A 35 -25.10 7.37 -25.01
CA VAL A 35 -25.82 8.15 -26.04
C VAL A 35 -26.33 9.46 -25.46
N ALA A 36 -26.96 9.43 -24.28
CA ALA A 36 -27.52 10.60 -23.62
C ALA A 36 -26.47 11.62 -23.16
N THR A 37 -25.23 11.19 -22.92
CA THR A 37 -24.14 12.02 -22.40
C THR A 37 -23.19 12.51 -23.51
N ARG A 38 -23.47 12.19 -24.78
CA ARG A 38 -22.68 12.69 -25.92
C ARG A 38 -22.60 14.22 -25.89
N GLY A 39 -21.40 14.73 -26.17
CA GLY A 39 -21.13 16.17 -26.16
C GLY A 39 -21.14 16.83 -24.77
N THR A 40 -21.35 16.06 -23.69
CA THR A 40 -21.27 16.57 -22.31
C THR A 40 -19.92 16.20 -21.70
N THR A 41 -19.29 17.12 -20.97
CA THR A 41 -18.09 16.84 -20.19
C THR A 41 -18.42 15.91 -19.02
N VAL A 42 -17.71 14.78 -18.96
CA VAL A 42 -17.75 13.83 -17.84
C VAL A 42 -16.43 13.92 -17.10
N THR A 43 -16.48 14.08 -15.78
CA THR A 43 -15.28 14.11 -14.93
C THR A 43 -15.07 12.73 -14.30
N PRO A 44 -13.94 12.05 -14.58
CA PRO A 44 -13.56 10.86 -13.82
C PRO A 44 -13.04 11.28 -12.43
N MET A 45 -13.52 10.61 -11.38
CA MET A 45 -13.02 10.73 -10.02
C MET A 45 -12.29 9.42 -9.68
N ILE A 46 -11.02 9.51 -9.30
CA ILE A 46 -10.17 8.36 -8.96
C ILE A 46 -9.91 8.41 -7.46
N TYR A 47 -10.34 7.38 -6.75
CA TYR A 47 -10.20 7.26 -5.31
C TYR A 47 -8.97 6.41 -4.98
N GLU A 48 -7.97 7.01 -4.32
CA GLU A 48 -6.70 6.38 -3.95
C GLU A 48 -6.88 5.06 -3.20
N TYR A 49 -7.87 5.01 -2.29
CA TYR A 49 -8.15 3.85 -1.43
C TYR A 49 -9.48 3.16 -1.79
N GLY A 50 -10.08 3.52 -2.92
CA GLY A 50 -11.33 2.98 -3.42
C GLY A 50 -12.61 3.60 -2.83
N MET A 51 -13.75 3.26 -3.45
CA MET A 51 -15.05 3.88 -3.17
C MET A 51 -15.69 3.44 -1.85
N ALA A 52 -15.17 2.42 -1.17
CA ALA A 52 -15.71 1.94 0.11
C ALA A 52 -15.46 2.93 1.26
N ILE A 53 -14.55 3.89 1.07
CA ILE A 53 -14.27 4.97 2.03
C ILE A 53 -15.17 6.16 1.69
N ALA A 54 -16.39 6.11 2.19
CA ALA A 54 -17.44 7.09 1.87
C ALA A 54 -17.41 8.34 2.77
N SER A 55 -16.72 8.28 3.90
CA SER A 55 -16.66 9.38 4.87
C SER A 55 -15.25 9.61 5.42
N ALA A 56 -15.03 10.79 6.02
CA ALA A 56 -13.79 11.08 6.75
C ALA A 56 -13.54 10.08 7.89
N LYS A 57 -14.60 9.60 8.54
CA LYS A 57 -14.50 8.58 9.61
C LYS A 57 -14.05 7.23 9.06
N ASP A 58 -14.59 6.81 7.92
CA ASP A 58 -14.17 5.56 7.26
C ASP A 58 -12.72 5.66 6.80
N ARG A 59 -12.32 6.84 6.32
CA ARG A 59 -10.93 7.12 5.94
C ARG A 59 -10.03 6.99 7.16
N ASP A 60 -10.35 7.65 8.26
CA ASP A 60 -9.50 7.62 9.45
C ASP A 60 -9.41 6.22 10.06
N LYS A 61 -10.50 5.45 10.01
CA LYS A 61 -10.51 4.04 10.40
C LYS A 61 -9.63 3.19 9.49
N PHE A 62 -9.74 3.37 8.17
CA PHE A 62 -8.91 2.67 7.19
C PHE A 62 -7.43 3.03 7.35
N MET A 63 -7.10 4.31 7.48
CA MET A 63 -5.74 4.78 7.66
C MET A 63 -5.13 4.18 8.92
N LYS A 64 -5.84 4.18 10.06
CA LYS A 64 -5.37 3.55 11.30
C LYS A 64 -5.17 2.04 11.18
N ALA A 65 -6.06 1.34 10.48
CA ALA A 65 -6.01 -0.12 10.38
C ALA A 65 -4.95 -0.60 9.39
N CYS A 66 -4.76 0.13 8.28
CA CYS A 66 -4.06 -0.41 7.11
C CYS A 66 -2.79 0.36 6.72
N ILE A 67 -2.69 1.66 7.07
CA ILE A 67 -1.62 2.52 6.56
C ILE A 67 -0.70 2.97 7.69
N LEU A 68 -1.27 3.53 8.76
CA LEU A 68 -0.54 4.03 9.91
C LEU A 68 0.05 2.88 10.75
N PRO A 69 1.20 3.10 11.41
CA PRO A 69 1.72 2.15 12.38
C PRO A 69 0.72 1.92 13.52
N GLU A 70 0.56 0.67 13.96
CA GLU A 70 -0.36 0.27 15.04
C GLU A 70 -0.08 1.02 16.35
N GLU A 71 1.20 1.24 16.64
CA GLU A 71 1.67 1.98 17.79
C GLU A 71 2.81 2.91 17.35
N THR A 72 2.70 4.18 17.70
CA THR A 72 3.80 5.15 17.58
C THR A 72 4.22 5.55 18.99
N ASN A 73 5.53 5.56 19.26
CA ASN A 73 6.04 6.06 20.53
C ASN A 73 5.78 7.59 20.64
N ARG A 74 6.06 8.19 21.81
CA ARG A 74 5.83 9.64 22.04
C ARG A 74 6.54 10.56 21.03
N ALA A 75 7.55 10.06 20.31
CA ALA A 75 8.27 10.78 19.28
C ALA A 75 7.77 10.49 17.84
N GLY A 76 6.69 9.72 17.69
CA GLY A 76 6.11 9.40 16.38
C GLY A 76 6.81 8.26 15.62
N ALA A 77 7.83 7.61 16.21
CA ALA A 77 8.45 6.44 15.61
C ALA A 77 7.61 5.19 15.86
N ALA A 78 7.57 4.27 14.89
CA ALA A 78 6.84 3.01 15.06
C ALA A 78 7.33 2.26 16.30
N ALA A 79 6.41 1.57 16.97
CA ALA A 79 6.71 0.83 18.17
C ALA A 79 7.75 -0.27 17.92
N GLU A 80 8.50 -0.58 18.97
CA GLU A 80 9.55 -1.60 18.94
C GLU A 80 9.02 -2.97 18.50
N SER A 81 7.76 -3.28 18.79
CA SER A 81 7.04 -4.47 18.32
C SER A 81 7.03 -4.58 16.79
N SER A 82 6.69 -3.49 16.08
CA SER A 82 6.69 -3.45 14.61
C SER A 82 8.08 -3.68 14.01
N VAL A 83 9.13 -3.16 14.67
CA VAL A 83 10.53 -3.39 14.23
C VAL A 83 10.89 -4.87 14.37
N ARG A 84 10.52 -5.51 15.48
CA ARG A 84 10.78 -6.94 15.70
C ARG A 84 10.06 -7.82 14.67
N ASP A 85 8.81 -7.50 14.35
CA ASP A 85 8.02 -8.25 13.36
C ASP A 85 8.64 -8.15 11.96
N VAL A 86 9.03 -6.95 11.53
CA VAL A 86 9.70 -6.75 10.24
C VAL A 86 11.08 -7.43 10.22
N VAL A 87 11.84 -7.40 11.32
CA VAL A 87 13.10 -8.16 11.44
C VAL A 87 12.87 -9.66 11.28
N ALA A 88 11.84 -10.23 11.91
CA ALA A 88 11.51 -11.64 11.79
C ALA A 88 11.17 -12.01 10.33
N ALA A 89 10.36 -11.18 9.66
CA ALA A 89 9.99 -11.38 8.25
C ALA A 89 11.21 -11.23 7.30
N LEU A 90 12.08 -10.25 7.55
CA LEU A 90 13.33 -10.08 6.79
C LEU A 90 14.23 -11.31 6.93
N ARG A 91 14.41 -11.83 8.15
CA ARG A 91 15.22 -13.05 8.38
C ARG A 91 14.60 -14.29 7.75
N GLN A 92 13.28 -14.39 7.75
CA GLN A 92 12.59 -15.49 7.05
C GLN A 92 12.84 -15.44 5.54
N LYS A 93 12.82 -14.24 4.94
CA LYS A 93 12.98 -14.07 3.49
C LYS A 93 14.45 -14.13 3.03
N TRP A 94 15.36 -13.55 3.82
CA TRP A 94 16.75 -13.28 3.45
C TRP A 94 17.76 -13.96 4.38
N GLY A 95 17.35 -15.00 5.11
CA GLY A 95 18.17 -15.70 6.10
C GLY A 95 19.42 -16.40 5.56
N THR A 96 19.62 -16.39 4.23
CA THR A 96 20.87 -16.79 3.57
C THR A 96 21.99 -15.76 3.74
N PHE A 97 21.70 -14.55 4.24
CA PHE A 97 22.70 -13.55 4.60
C PHE A 97 23.00 -13.58 6.10
N MET A 98 24.27 -13.41 6.44
CA MET A 98 24.77 -13.25 7.79
C MET A 98 24.99 -11.76 8.08
N ALA A 99 24.46 -11.29 9.21
CA ALA A 99 24.65 -9.92 9.65
C ALA A 99 24.40 -9.79 11.17
N ALA A 100 25.03 -8.79 11.79
CA ALA A 100 24.77 -8.45 13.18
C ALA A 100 23.29 -8.08 13.39
N SER A 101 22.76 -8.34 14.60
CA SER A 101 21.34 -8.06 14.89
C SER A 101 20.95 -6.60 14.62
N VAL A 102 21.88 -5.67 14.84
CA VAL A 102 21.67 -4.24 14.57
C VAL A 102 21.44 -3.94 13.08
N VAL A 103 22.08 -4.67 12.17
CA VAL A 103 21.93 -4.46 10.71
C VAL A 103 20.52 -4.84 10.27
N TRP A 104 19.97 -5.93 10.81
CA TRP A 104 18.58 -6.32 10.60
C TRP A 104 17.61 -5.26 11.10
N SER A 105 17.85 -4.71 12.29
CA SER A 105 17.03 -3.62 12.85
C SER A 105 17.14 -2.33 12.03
N MET A 106 18.31 -2.01 11.48
CA MET A 106 18.50 -0.86 10.59
C MET A 106 17.67 -1.01 9.31
N TRP A 107 17.70 -2.20 8.69
CA TRP A 107 16.90 -2.47 7.49
C TRP A 107 15.41 -2.42 7.79
N ALA A 108 14.96 -3.04 8.89
CA ALA A 108 13.56 -2.96 9.32
C ALA A 108 13.12 -1.50 9.57
N ASN A 109 13.95 -0.70 10.22
CA ASN A 109 13.66 0.72 10.44
C ASN A 109 13.54 1.51 9.14
N ASP A 110 14.35 1.22 8.12
CA ASP A 110 14.25 1.90 6.83
C ASP A 110 12.94 1.60 6.11
N ILE A 111 12.48 0.34 6.17
CA ILE A 111 11.18 -0.08 5.63
C ILE A 111 10.05 0.63 6.38
N ILE A 112 10.11 0.62 7.70
CA ILE A 112 9.09 1.19 8.59
C ILE A 112 9.03 2.72 8.46
N ARG A 113 10.16 3.38 8.22
CA ARG A 113 10.27 4.84 8.05
C ARG A 113 9.43 5.38 6.89
N SER A 114 9.10 4.55 5.90
CA SER A 114 8.13 4.92 4.85
C SER A 114 6.76 5.30 5.42
N GLY A 115 6.43 4.86 6.63
CA GLY A 115 5.17 5.14 7.33
C GLY A 115 3.95 4.48 6.70
N ASN A 116 4.11 3.71 5.62
CA ASN A 116 3.03 3.05 4.91
C ASN A 116 3.11 1.53 5.12
N ARG A 117 2.37 1.02 6.11
CA ARG A 117 2.37 -0.42 6.44
C ARG A 117 1.97 -1.31 5.27
N SER A 118 1.15 -0.81 4.33
CA SER A 118 0.72 -1.58 3.17
C SER A 118 1.86 -1.93 2.19
N THR A 119 2.98 -1.20 2.22
CA THR A 119 4.14 -1.47 1.35
C THR A 119 5.13 -2.44 1.97
N TRP A 120 5.09 -2.67 3.28
CA TRP A 120 6.12 -3.43 4.00
C TRP A 120 6.35 -4.82 3.43
N CYS A 121 5.30 -5.57 3.08
CA CYS A 121 5.46 -6.90 2.46
C CYS A 121 6.23 -6.84 1.13
N THR A 122 6.02 -5.78 0.34
CA THR A 122 6.73 -5.56 -0.92
C THR A 122 8.18 -5.13 -0.65
N ASP A 123 8.38 -4.23 0.31
CA ASP A 123 9.70 -3.72 0.68
C ASP A 123 10.59 -4.81 1.31
N ILE A 124 10.00 -5.74 2.08
CA ILE A 124 10.66 -6.94 2.60
C ILE A 124 11.05 -7.88 1.46
N ALA A 125 10.26 -7.96 0.38
CA ALA A 125 10.57 -8.82 -0.77
C ALA A 125 11.65 -8.22 -1.69
N ASN A 126 11.90 -6.91 -1.59
CA ASN A 126 12.92 -6.22 -2.37
C ASN A 126 14.33 -6.47 -1.80
N PRO A 127 15.37 -6.45 -2.65
CA PRO A 127 16.74 -6.58 -2.20
C PRO A 127 17.12 -5.43 -1.24
N PRO A 128 18.10 -5.64 -0.35
CA PRO A 128 18.52 -4.64 0.63
C PRO A 128 18.98 -3.34 -0.03
N PRO A 129 18.70 -2.18 0.57
CA PRO A 129 19.31 -0.91 0.18
C PRO A 129 20.84 -1.03 0.17
N ARG A 130 21.52 -0.30 -0.73
CA ARG A 130 22.98 -0.42 -0.93
C ARG A 130 23.79 -0.30 0.36
N TYR A 131 23.42 0.61 1.26
CA TYR A 131 24.12 0.81 2.53
C TYR A 131 23.92 -0.33 3.53
N ILE A 132 22.79 -1.07 3.44
CA ILE A 132 22.56 -2.31 4.20
C ILE A 132 23.30 -3.47 3.53
N ALA A 133 23.24 -3.58 2.20
CA ALA A 133 23.86 -4.66 1.45
C ALA A 133 25.36 -4.80 1.75
N ASN A 134 26.07 -3.67 1.91
CA ASN A 134 27.49 -3.63 2.27
C ASN A 134 27.80 -4.19 3.68
N LEU A 135 26.78 -4.38 4.52
CA LEU A 135 26.88 -4.90 5.88
C LEU A 135 26.39 -6.34 6.00
N LEU A 136 25.92 -6.94 4.90
CA LEU A 136 25.51 -8.34 4.82
C LEU A 136 26.67 -9.17 4.26
N SER A 137 26.92 -10.32 4.88
CA SER A 137 27.85 -11.33 4.36
C SER A 137 27.06 -12.53 3.82
N PRO A 138 27.51 -13.22 2.76
CA PRO A 138 26.93 -14.50 2.37
C PRO A 138 27.10 -15.52 3.51
N ALA A 139 26.07 -16.34 3.80
CA ALA A 139 26.19 -17.39 4.82
C ALA A 139 27.27 -18.43 4.51
N ASP A 140 27.63 -18.59 3.24
CA ASP A 140 28.63 -19.57 2.78
C ASP A 140 30.09 -19.08 2.90
N SER A 141 30.34 -17.90 3.48
CA SER A 141 31.71 -17.39 3.71
C SER A 141 32.42 -17.99 4.94
N CYS A 142 31.79 -18.96 5.61
CA CYS A 142 32.41 -19.84 6.60
C CYS A 142 32.61 -21.25 6.01
N LEU A 143 33.52 -21.39 5.06
CA LEU A 143 34.16 -22.65 4.68
C LEU A 143 35.66 -22.45 4.58
#